data_AF-A0A0C5BV69-F1
#
_entry.id   AF-A0A0C5BV69-F1
#
_cell.length_a   1.000
_cell.length_b   1.000
_cell.length_c   1.000
_cell.angle_alpha   90.00
_cell.angle_beta   90.00
_cell.angle_gamma   90.00
#
_symmetry.space_group_name_H-M   'P 1'
#
loop_
_entity.id
_entity.type
_entity.pdbx_description
1 polymer ?
#
loop_
_entity_poly.entity_id
_entity_poly.type
_entity_poly.pdbx_seq_one_letter_code
_entity_poly.pdbx_strand_id
1 'polypeptide(L)'
;MTIPIRNTVFDKIKEAGSLTDIELYKILTKEGFGMPEDKFNKILLDLEILGLIKVSWITKDERRIEVFIVKEEVDEVDEQNKEMIEKDYEASFPGFEK
;
A
#
# COMPACT_ATOMS: atom_id res chain seq x y z
N MET A 1 -2.14 -15.66 -16.64
CA MET A 1 -1.26 -14.55 -16.21
C MET A 1 -0.58 -14.97 -14.93
N THR A 2 0.74 -15.07 -14.91
CA THR A 2 1.49 -15.40 -13.68
C THR A 2 1.56 -14.15 -12.83
N ILE A 3 0.83 -14.12 -11.72
CA ILE A 3 0.94 -13.03 -10.74
C ILE A 3 2.34 -13.13 -10.12
N PRO A 4 3.16 -12.06 -10.16
CA PRO A 4 4.45 -12.06 -9.50
C PRO A 4 4.27 -12.33 -8.00
N ILE A 5 5.09 -13.22 -7.45
CA ILE A 5 5.05 -13.60 -6.03
C ILE A 5 5.04 -12.42 -5.06
N ARG A 6 5.73 -11.33 -5.43
CA ARG A 6 5.78 -10.08 -4.68
C ARG A 6 4.40 -9.46 -4.47
N ASN A 7 3.55 -9.50 -5.49
CA ASN A 7 2.21 -8.93 -5.44
C ASN A 7 1.34 -9.75 -4.50
N THR A 8 1.41 -11.08 -4.58
CA THR A 8 0.70 -11.97 -3.65
C THR A 8 1.11 -11.72 -2.20
N VAL A 9 2.41 -11.53 -1.92
CA VAL A 9 2.88 -11.20 -0.57
C VAL A 9 2.31 -9.87 -0.10
N PHE A 10 2.34 -8.84 -0.94
CA PHE A 10 1.78 -7.53 -0.62
C PHE A 10 0.26 -7.58 -0.38
N ASP A 11 -0.49 -8.29 -1.22
CA ASP A 11 -1.94 -8.44 -1.09
C ASP A 11 -2.30 -9.09 0.26
N LYS A 12 -1.54 -10.09 0.71
CA LYS A 12 -1.75 -10.72 2.03
C LYS A 12 -1.47 -9.77 3.19
N ILE A 13 -0.41 -8.97 3.09
CA ILE A 13 -0.11 -7.94 4.10
C ILE A 13 -1.25 -6.91 4.12
N LYS A 14 -1.77 -6.53 2.96
CA LYS A 14 -2.89 -5.59 2.81
C LYS A 14 -4.19 -6.12 3.38
N GLU A 15 -4.53 -7.38 3.14
CA GLU A 15 -5.71 -8.05 3.69
C GLU A 15 -5.65 -8.13 5.23
N ALA A 16 -4.47 -8.42 5.80
CA ALA A 16 -4.28 -8.52 7.24
C ALA A 16 -4.14 -7.16 7.94
N GLY A 17 -3.65 -6.14 7.24
CA GLY A 17 -3.36 -4.80 7.77
C GLY A 17 -2.06 -4.74 8.61
N SER A 18 -1.93 -5.63 9.60
CA SER A 18 -0.75 -5.77 10.48
C SER A 18 -0.59 -7.23 10.88
N LEU A 19 0.59 -7.81 10.68
CA LEU A 19 0.91 -9.19 11.03
C LEU A 19 2.40 -9.39 11.28
N THR A 20 2.78 -10.55 11.83
CA THR A 20 4.21 -10.87 12.00
C THR A 20 4.79 -11.56 10.79
N ASP A 21 6.11 -11.50 10.64
CA ASP A 21 6.83 -12.20 9.57
C ASP A 21 6.63 -13.73 9.63
N ILE A 22 6.55 -14.28 10.84
CA ILE A 22 6.23 -15.69 11.07
C ILE A 22 4.81 -16.04 10.60
N GLU A 23 3.82 -15.20 10.90
CA GLU A 23 2.43 -15.40 10.46
C GLU A 23 2.30 -15.31 8.94
N LEU A 24 2.91 -14.30 8.34
CA LEU A 24 2.93 -14.11 6.90
C LEU A 24 3.56 -15.32 6.19
N TYR A 25 4.69 -15.80 6.70
CA TYR A 25 5.38 -16.96 6.13
C TYR A 25 4.51 -18.23 6.20
N LYS A 26 3.81 -18.45 7.32
CA LYS A 26 2.86 -19.57 7.48
C LYS A 26 1.69 -19.48 6.50
N ILE A 27 1.12 -18.29 6.30
CA ILE A 27 0.02 -18.07 5.35
C ILE A 27 0.48 -18.39 3.93
N LEU A 28 1.61 -17.83 3.50
CA LEU A 28 2.17 -18.08 2.17
C LEU A 28 2.49 -19.57 1.93
N THR A 29 3.02 -20.25 2.94
CA THR A 29 3.31 -21.68 2.85
C THR A 29 2.03 -22.51 2.68
N LYS A 30 0.96 -22.18 3.41
CA LYS A 30 -0.35 -22.86 3.28
C LYS A 30 -0.97 -22.68 1.90
N GLU A 31 -0.76 -21.53 1.28
CA GLU A 31 -1.27 -21.21 -0.07
C GLU A 31 -0.38 -21.77 -1.20
N GLY A 32 0.67 -22.52 -0.89
CA GLY A 32 1.57 -23.14 -1.87
C GLY A 32 2.70 -22.22 -2.36
N PHE A 33 2.88 -21.07 -1.74
CA PHE A 33 3.92 -20.08 -2.05
C PHE A 33 5.17 -20.21 -1.17
N GLY A 34 5.43 -21.43 -0.66
CA GLY A 34 6.62 -21.71 0.14
C GLY A 34 7.90 -21.30 -0.60
N MET A 35 8.78 -20.57 0.09
CA MET A 35 10.02 -20.08 -0.50
C MET A 35 11.15 -20.06 0.54
N PRO A 36 12.40 -20.08 0.09
CA PRO A 36 13.55 -19.86 0.96
C PRO A 36 13.48 -18.54 1.74
N GLU A 37 14.00 -18.53 2.96
CA GLU A 37 13.95 -17.38 3.88
C GLU A 37 14.68 -16.15 3.32
N ASP A 38 15.81 -16.35 2.62
CA ASP A 38 16.55 -15.30 1.94
C ASP A 38 15.70 -14.60 0.87
N LYS A 39 14.93 -15.38 0.10
CA LYS A 39 14.00 -14.85 -0.90
C LYS A 39 12.84 -14.10 -0.26
N PHE A 40 12.29 -14.63 0.83
CA PHE A 40 11.23 -13.97 1.59
C PHE A 40 11.70 -12.62 2.15
N ASN A 41 12.86 -12.60 2.80
CA ASN A 41 13.47 -11.38 3.34
C ASN A 41 13.76 -10.35 2.23
N LYS A 42 14.22 -10.78 1.05
CA LYS A 42 14.43 -9.89 -0.10
C LYS A 42 13.12 -9.26 -0.59
N ILE A 43 12.03 -10.02 -0.63
CA ILE A 43 10.72 -9.48 -1.03
C ILE A 43 10.24 -8.43 -0.03
N LEU A 44 10.37 -8.69 1.28
CA LEU A 44 10.01 -7.70 2.30
C LEU A 44 10.85 -6.44 2.19
N LEU A 45 12.16 -6.57 1.97
CA LEU A 45 13.07 -5.45 1.73
C LEU A 45 12.65 -4.64 0.50
N ASP A 46 12.36 -5.30 -0.63
CA ASP A 46 11.91 -4.64 -1.86
C ASP A 46 10.62 -3.85 -1.62
N LEU A 47 9.65 -4.43 -0.89
CA LEU A 47 8.37 -3.77 -0.57
C LEU A 47 8.56 -2.59 0.39
N GLU A 48 9.49 -2.69 1.33
CA GLU A 48 9.83 -1.62 2.27
C GLU A 48 10.53 -0.45 1.56
N ILE A 49 11.50 -0.74 0.67
CA ILE A 49 12.17 0.29 -0.15
C ILE A 49 11.18 1.01 -1.06
N LEU A 50 10.18 0.30 -1.60
CA LEU A 50 9.11 0.88 -2.40
C LEU A 50 8.12 1.71 -1.56
N GLY A 51 8.22 1.70 -0.24
CA GLY A 51 7.30 2.41 0.66
C GLY A 51 5.90 1.82 0.69
N LEU A 52 5.75 0.52 0.41
CA LEU A 52 4.45 -0.16 0.44
C LEU A 52 4.12 -0.74 1.81
N ILE A 53 5.16 -1.11 2.56
CA ILE A 53 5.04 -1.71 3.89
C ILE A 53 6.06 -1.07 4.83
N LYS A 54 5.81 -1.22 6.13
CA LYS A 54 6.74 -0.87 7.19
C LYS A 54 7.09 -2.13 7.98
N VAL A 55 8.38 -2.35 8.23
CA VAL A 55 8.84 -3.45 9.08
C VAL A 55 9.39 -2.88 10.39
N SER A 56 8.99 -3.46 11.52
CA SER A 56 9.49 -3.05 12.84
C SER A 56 9.82 -4.26 13.71
N TRP A 57 10.87 -4.16 14.49
CA TRP A 57 11.26 -5.22 15.43
C TRP A 57 10.33 -5.20 16.64
N ILE A 58 9.69 -6.33 16.94
CA ILE A 58 8.98 -6.53 18.21
C ILE A 58 9.97 -7.07 19.24
N THR A 59 10.73 -8.10 18.85
CA THR A 59 11.81 -8.71 19.64
C THR A 59 13.03 -8.95 18.75
N LYS A 60 14.07 -9.63 19.24
CA LYS A 60 15.26 -9.96 18.43
C LYS A 60 14.94 -10.89 17.24
N ASP A 61 13.90 -11.70 17.36
CA ASP A 61 13.60 -12.78 16.42
C ASP A 61 12.22 -12.63 15.76
N GLU A 62 11.48 -11.56 16.07
CA GLU A 62 10.11 -11.34 15.59
C GLU A 62 9.92 -9.93 15.07
N ARG A 63 9.38 -9.82 13.85
CA ARG A 63 9.14 -8.54 13.17
C ARG A 63 7.66 -8.35 12.89
N ARG A 64 7.16 -7.16 13.17
CA ARG A 64 5.83 -6.70 12.74
C ARG A 64 5.95 -6.09 11.36
N ILE A 65 5.02 -6.47 10.48
CA ILE A 65 4.89 -5.99 9.12
C ILE A 65 3.51 -5.32 9.00
N GLU A 66 3.49 -4.09 8.52
CA GLU A 66 2.26 -3.29 8.40
C GLU A 66 2.22 -2.62 7.05
N VAL A 67 1.01 -2.39 6.52
CA VAL A 67 0.85 -1.62 5.28
C VAL A 67 1.24 -0.17 5.54
N PHE A 68 2.12 0.37 4.71
CA PHE A 68 2.43 1.78 4.72
C PHE A 68 1.44 2.51 3.81
N ILE A 69 0.33 2.95 4.39
CA ILE A 69 -0.58 3.87 3.70
C ILE A 69 0.00 5.27 3.93
N VAL A 70 0.73 5.79 2.95
CA VAL A 70 0.84 7.24 2.82
C VAL A 70 -0.60 7.68 2.54
N LYS A 71 -1.29 8.17 3.59
CA LYS A 71 -2.38 9.09 3.32
C LYS A 71 -1.70 10.20 2.54
N GLU A 72 -2.00 10.33 1.24
CA GLU A 72 -1.93 11.65 0.64
C GLU A 72 -2.74 12.51 1.61
N GLU A 73 -2.05 13.34 2.39
CA GLU A 73 -2.70 14.52 2.93
C GLU A 73 -3.17 15.24 1.70
N VAL A 74 -4.44 15.00 1.33
CA VAL A 74 -5.14 15.86 0.39
C VAL A 74 -5.20 17.17 1.14
N ASP A 75 -4.24 18.04 0.83
CA ASP A 75 -4.16 19.37 1.42
C ASP A 75 -5.51 20.04 1.13
N GLU A 76 -6.25 20.48 2.14
CA GLU A 76 -7.60 21.08 1.98
C GLU A 76 -7.55 22.24 0.97
N VAL A 77 -6.38 22.85 0.81
CA VAL A 77 -6.06 23.89 -0.17
C VAL A 77 -6.15 23.38 -1.62
N ASP A 78 -5.73 22.15 -1.91
CA ASP A 78 -5.77 21.58 -3.26
C ASP A 78 -7.18 21.21 -3.70
N GLU A 79 -8.04 20.77 -2.77
CA GLU A 79 -9.48 20.59 -3.02
C GLU A 79 -10.18 21.93 -3.25
N GLN A 80 -9.94 22.93 -2.38
CA GLN A 80 -10.52 24.27 -2.54
C GLN A 80 -10.10 24.94 -3.86
N ASN A 81 -8.83 24.79 -4.25
CA ASN A 81 -8.33 25.31 -5.51
C ASN A 81 -9.00 24.64 -6.71
N LYS A 82 -9.19 23.31 -6.69
CA LYS A 82 -9.94 22.60 -7.74
C LYS A 82 -11.39 23.07 -7.83
N GLU A 83 -12.08 23.17 -6.70
CA GLU A 83 -13.48 23.65 -6.67
C GLU A 83 -13.62 25.10 -7.18
N MET A 84 -12.67 25.97 -6.85
CA MET A 84 -12.66 27.35 -7.36
C MET A 84 -12.45 27.40 -8.87
N ILE A 85 -11.50 26.61 -9.38
CA ILE A 85 -11.22 26.53 -10.82
C ILE A 85 -12.42 25.97 -11.59
N GLU A 86 -13.11 24.96 -11.07
CA GLU A 86 -14.32 24.39 -11.68
C GLU A 86 -15.47 25.40 -11.72
N LYS A 87 -15.69 26.15 -10.63
CA LYS A 87 -16.70 27.22 -10.58
C LYS A 87 -16.39 28.36 -11.55
N ASP A 88 -15.14 28.79 -11.64
CA ASP A 88 -14.73 29.84 -12.58
C ASP A 88 -14.84 29.39 -14.04
N TYR A 89 -14.56 28.11 -14.32
CA TYR A 89 -14.74 27.52 -15.65
C TYR A 89 -16.23 27.42 -16.03
N GLU A 90 -17.09 26.97 -15.13
CA GLU A 90 -18.54 26.93 -15.34
C GLU A 90 -19.14 28.33 -15.51
N ALA A 91 -18.70 29.31 -14.72
CA ALA A 91 -19.13 30.70 -14.82
C ALA A 91 -18.61 31.40 -16.10
N SER A 92 -17.54 30.89 -16.69
CA SER A 92 -16.98 31.39 -17.95
C SER A 92 -17.72 30.88 -19.20
N PHE A 93 -18.69 29.97 -19.06
CA PHE A 93 -19.50 29.48 -20.17
C PHE A 93 -20.69 30.44 -20.44
N PRO A 94 -20.64 31.28 -21.50
CA PRO A 94 -21.72 32.21 -21.81
C PRO A 94 -22.79 31.44 -22.58
N GLY A 95 -23.72 30.82 -21.87
CA GLY A 95 -24.78 30.03 -22.49
C GLY A 95 -25.83 29.40 -21.58
N PHE A 96 -25.85 29.70 -20.28
CA PHE A 96 -26.88 29.21 -19.36
C PHE A 96 -27.89 30.30 -18.96
N GLU A 97 -28.36 31.06 -19.94
CA GLU A 97 -29.65 31.76 -19.81
C GLU A 97 -30.74 30.85 -20.39
N LYS A 98 -31.66 30.41 -19.54
CA LYS A 98 -32.93 29.78 -19.95
C LYS A 98 -33.94 30.85 -20.33
#